data_AF-A0A2T4D1Y6-F1
#
_entry.id   AF-A0A2T4D1Y6-F1
#
_cell.length_a   1.000
_cell.length_b   1.000
_cell.length_c   1.000
_cell.angle_alpha   90.00
_cell.angle_beta   90.00
_cell.angle_gamma   90.00
#
_symmetry.space_group_name_H-M   'P 1'
#
loop_
_entity.id
_entity.type
_entity.pdbx_description
1 polymer ?
#
loop_
_entity_poly.entity_id
_entity_poly.type
_entity_poly.pdbx_seq_one_letter_code
_entity_poly.pdbx_strand_id
1 'polypeptide(L)' 'LPMKKRYAAAKEALEHITVRLQEEGRGRFELSAKQLYHDREEITVHARIV' A
#
# COMPACT_ATOMS: atom_id res chain seq x y z
N LEU A 1 -2.83 -4.44 10.06
CA LEU A 1 -4.15 -3.75 9.99
C LEU A 1 -4.63 -3.46 11.41
N PRO A 2 -5.21 -2.27 11.69
CA PRO A 2 -5.74 -1.96 13.03
C PRO A 2 -7.00 -2.77 13.36
N MET A 3 -7.41 -2.82 14.64
CA MET A 3 -8.63 -3.54 15.03
C MET A 3 -9.92 -2.96 14.42
N LYS A 4 -9.94 -1.64 14.14
CA LYS A 4 -11.09 -0.92 13.56
C LYS A 4 -10.64 -0.16 12.31
N LYS A 5 -11.57 0.09 11.40
CA LYS A 5 -11.34 0.87 10.17
C LYS A 5 -10.18 0.34 9.31
N ARG A 6 -10.01 -0.99 9.25
CA ARG A 6 -8.91 -1.68 8.53
C ARG A 6 -8.71 -1.18 7.11
N TYR A 7 -9.79 -1.12 6.32
CA TYR A 7 -9.74 -0.66 4.94
C TYR A 7 -9.30 0.80 4.83
N ALA A 8 -9.86 1.69 5.65
CA ALA A 8 -9.49 3.11 5.64
C ALA A 8 -8.02 3.31 6.00
N ALA A 9 -7.53 2.62 7.04
CA ALA A 9 -6.13 2.70 7.45
C ALA A 9 -5.17 2.13 6.38
N ALA A 10 -5.56 1.04 5.70
CA ALA A 10 -4.78 0.51 4.58
C ALA A 10 -4.73 1.48 3.40
N LYS A 11 -5.87 2.10 3.06
CA LYS A 11 -5.98 3.10 1.99
C LYS A 11 -5.11 4.31 2.28
N GLU A 12 -5.19 4.86 3.49
CA GLU A 12 -4.37 5.99 3.94
C GLU A 12 -2.88 5.67 3.86
N ALA A 13 -2.45 4.49 4.32
CA ALA A 13 -1.06 4.08 4.22
C ALA A 13 -0.58 3.96 2.76
N LEU A 14 -1.39 3.39 1.85
CA LEU A 14 -1.05 3.29 0.43
C LEU A 14 -1.01 4.65 -0.26
N GLU A 15 -1.89 5.58 0.11
CA GLU A 15 -1.88 6.96 -0.37
C GLU A 15 -0.60 7.68 0.07
N HIS A 16 -0.19 7.53 1.33
CA HIS A 16 1.06 8.10 1.83
C HIS A 16 2.28 7.56 1.06
N ILE A 17 2.34 6.25 0.78
CA ILE A 17 3.41 5.67 -0.04
C ILE A 17 3.41 6.28 -1.44
N THR A 18 2.22 6.41 -2.06
CA THR A 18 2.07 6.95 -3.41
C THR A 18 2.55 8.40 -3.49
N VAL A 19 2.11 9.25 -2.56
CA VAL A 19 2.52 10.67 -2.49
C VAL A 19 4.04 10.78 -2.33
N ARG A 20 4.63 10.01 -1.42
CA ARG A 20 6.08 10.05 -1.19
C ARG A 20 6.89 9.60 -2.40
N LEU A 21 6.44 8.57 -3.11
CA LEU A 21 7.08 8.12 -4.34
C LEU A 21 6.98 9.14 -5.48
N GLN A 22 5.86 9.88 -5.56
CA GLN A 22 5.68 10.98 -6.51
C GLN A 22 6.57 12.18 -6.17
N GLU A 23 6.65 12.57 -4.90
CA GLU A 23 7.49 13.67 -4.41
C GLU A 23 8.98 13.41 -4.62
N GLU A 24 9.43 12.17 -4.40
CA GLU A 24 10.83 11.77 -4.64
C GLU A 24 11.18 11.64 -6.14
N GLY A 25 10.21 11.83 -7.04
CA GLY A 25 10.44 11.83 -8.49
C GLY A 25 10.86 10.47 -9.06
N ARG A 26 10.48 9.35 -8.43
CA ARG A 26 10.95 7.99 -8.79
C ARG A 26 10.38 7.42 -10.12
N GLY A 27 9.94 8.28 -11.04
CA GLY A 27 9.39 7.88 -12.32
C GLY A 27 8.01 7.23 -12.20
N ARG A 28 7.61 6.45 -13.21
CA ARG A 28 6.34 5.71 -13.20
C ARG A 28 6.50 4.50 -12.30
N PHE A 29 5.50 4.23 -11.47
CA PHE A 29 5.48 3.06 -10.61
C PHE A 29 4.09 2.44 -10.58
N GLU A 30 4.06 1.14 -10.31
CA GLU A 30 2.85 0.39 -10.06
C GLU A 30 2.85 -0.08 -8.61
N LEU A 31 1.75 0.19 -7.90
CA LEU A 31 1.53 -0.24 -6.53
C LEU A 31 0.29 -1.13 -6.48
N SER A 32 0.43 -2.30 -5.87
CA SER A 32 -0.64 -3.28 -5.71
C SER A 32 -0.66 -3.79 -4.28
N ALA A 33 -1.84 -4.02 -3.74
CA ALA A 33 -2.01 -4.50 -2.38
C ALA A 33 -3.09 -5.58 -2.34
N LYS A 34 -2.83 -6.65 -1.59
CA LYS A 34 -3.77 -7.75 -1.42
C LYS A 34 -3.58 -8.40 -0.05
N GLN A 35 -4.69 -8.72 0.60
CA GLN A 35 -4.68 -9.66 1.71
C GLN A 35 -4.54 -11.08 1.14
N LEU A 36 -3.36 -11.68 1.26
CA LEU A 36 -3.10 -13.02 0.75
C LEU A 36 -3.81 -14.07 1.62
N TYR A 37 -3.86 -15.31 1.12
CA TYR A 37 -4.55 -16.41 1.80
C TYR A 37 -4.02 -16.66 3.22
N HIS A 38 -2.71 -16.47 3.44
CA HIS A 38 -2.08 -16.65 4.74
C HIS A 38 -2.08 -15.39 5.62
N ASP A 39 -2.51 -14.24 5.09
CA ASP A 39 -2.49 -12.97 5.79
C ASP A 39 -3.69 -12.89 6.76
N ARG A 40 -3.40 -12.75 8.06
CA ARG A 40 -4.47 -12.63 9.08
C ARG A 40 -4.90 -11.18 9.27
N GLU A 41 -4.19 -10.43 10.10
CA GLU A 41 -4.48 -9.00 10.34
C GLU A 41 -3.46 -8.11 9.63
N GLU A 42 -3.14 -8.46 8.39
CA GLU A 42 -2.15 -7.80 7.55
C GLU A 42 -2.57 -7.81 6.09
N ILE A 43 -1.84 -7.05 5.27
CA ILE A 43 -1.94 -7.10 3.82
C ILE A 43 -0.54 -7.11 3.26
N THR A 44 -0.36 -7.81 2.14
CA THR A 44 0.88 -7.78 1.39
C THR A 44 0.80 -6.72 0.31
N VAL A 45 1.84 -5.90 0.19
CA VAL A 45 1.96 -4.81 -0.79
C VAL A 45 3.14 -5.10 -1.71
N HIS A 46 2.93 -4.96 -3.01
CA HIS A 46 3.95 -5.10 -4.03
C HIS A 46 4.07 -3.80 -4.84
N ALA A 47 5.31 -3.32 -4.99
CA ALA A 47 5.65 -2.11 -5.73
C ALA A 47 6.70 -2.42 -6.81
N ARG A 48 6.51 -1.86 -8.01
CA ARG A 48 7.42 -2.03 -9.14
C ARG A 48 7.66 -0.69 -9.84
N ILE A 49 8.91 -0.39 -10.17
CA ILE A 49 9.30 0.76 -10.99
C ILE A 49 9.12 0.38 -12.48
N VAL A 50 8.60 1.31 -13.28
CA VAL A 50 8.31 1.16 -14.71
C VAL A 50 9.02 2.22 -15.55
#